data_AF-A0A2L0N605-F1
#
_entry.id   AF-A0A2L0N605-F1
#
_cell.length_a   1.000
_cell.length_b   1.000
_cell.length_c   1.000
_cell.angle_alpha   90.00
_cell.angle_beta   90.00
_cell.angle_gamma   90.00
#
_symmetry.space_group_name_H-M   'P 1'
#
loop_
_entity.id
_entity.type
_entity.pdbx_description
1 polymer ?
#
loop_
_entity_poly.entity_id
_entity_poly.type
_entity_poly.pdbx_seq_one_letter_code
_entity_poly.pdbx_strand_id
1 'polypeptide(L)'
;MRHRGKTHTARAGVRLLVSEGLVAVGAALLITYLARFVDLNPMSRIGQVSGLAALQLQLLLLLGVILLICVPAMRRWADTPLRFAAGGVAGLSSGITAAGISLALRDTNWPLNGQGGDSGALQAWAGALMQGKPLDGAYPPMFPHLIAWTAEYLTNGDVGYAMKLVGLLFMALLGPVAYLAWRLLLPPLWALGIGVTASLPMMQPYKPYTNLVLVALVPVLGKLIQVIQRSAELPRKRAALQGGALGLLIGLLFMLYSGWFVWSALGVIVLSVAVVVRTWRDGGTRALVTAGTTVLATSVVFFAVAGSYLVRLLSSAGSTVDRYCYFDTYVEPTYFAMWRDDLPGTDAWSTWPLPGELGGVGIFSIVLLVGLGFALALGINRPSVLVTAACAASALVMRYWYAAHMERDQAVMLYPRTSAQLLYCTLVLTGLACYLAARRWGTRRTQALENGQTRVLPRFTPRAVAMGALCALGLLYAMAGSATADRFMPNMQGDGGDLAWYAQSTAGFDGHCSKYAPDNKCSKPGDLSSRLVPGPDQPVLGCPTANPYPARPKATGMVGTVMTLLAD
;
A
#
# COMPACT_ATOMS: atom_id res chain seq x y z
N MET A 1 -23.58 4.96 -43.29
CA MET A 1 -22.12 4.84 -43.04
C MET A 1 -21.65 5.66 -41.81
N ARG A 2 -22.14 5.42 -40.59
CA ARG A 2 -21.80 6.24 -39.39
C ARG A 2 -21.28 5.45 -38.18
N HIS A 3 -20.78 4.22 -38.39
CA HIS A 3 -20.32 3.34 -37.30
C HIS A 3 -18.79 3.13 -37.20
N ARG A 4 -17.98 3.62 -38.16
CA ARG A 4 -16.51 3.41 -38.19
C ARG A 4 -15.68 4.35 -37.29
N GLY A 5 -16.25 5.43 -36.73
CA GLY A 5 -15.48 6.44 -35.97
C GLY A 5 -15.25 6.17 -34.48
N LYS A 6 -16.06 5.33 -33.82
CA LYS A 6 -15.98 5.12 -32.35
C LYS A 6 -14.95 4.06 -31.90
N THR A 7 -14.50 3.18 -32.80
CA THR A 7 -13.53 2.13 -32.48
C THR A 7 -12.09 2.62 -32.49
N HIS A 8 -11.77 3.62 -33.32
CA HIS A 8 -10.43 4.22 -33.40
C HIS A 8 -10.06 5.02 -32.14
N THR A 9 -11.00 5.77 -31.56
CA THR A 9 -10.76 6.60 -30.36
C THR A 9 -10.58 5.76 -29.08
N ALA A 10 -11.34 4.66 -28.93
CA ALA A 10 -11.19 3.76 -27.79
C ALA A 10 -9.87 2.98 -27.83
N ARG A 11 -9.45 2.49 -29.01
CA ARG A 11 -8.15 1.81 -29.19
C ARG A 11 -6.97 2.76 -28.96
N ALA A 12 -7.09 4.02 -29.38
CA ALA A 12 -6.09 5.05 -29.10
C ALA A 12 -5.95 5.31 -27.59
N GLY A 13 -7.06 5.35 -26.84
CA GLY A 13 -7.05 5.57 -25.38
C GLY A 13 -6.38 4.44 -24.59
N VAL A 14 -6.62 3.18 -24.94
CA VAL A 14 -5.98 2.02 -24.29
C VAL A 14 -4.48 2.01 -24.57
N ARG A 15 -4.06 2.22 -25.83
CA ARG A 15 -2.63 2.31 -26.19
C ARG A 15 -1.93 3.41 -25.39
N LEU A 16 -2.56 4.58 -25.25
CA LEU A 16 -1.99 5.69 -24.49
C LEU A 16 -1.85 5.38 -23.00
N LEU A 17 -2.76 4.60 -22.41
CA LEU A 17 -2.66 4.17 -21.01
C LEU A 17 -1.57 3.11 -20.81
N VAL A 18 -1.44 2.17 -21.75
CA VAL A 18 -0.37 1.16 -21.74
C VAL A 18 0.99 1.83 -21.86
N SER A 19 1.18 2.75 -22.82
CA SER A 19 2.44 3.49 -22.96
C SER A 19 2.77 4.33 -21.73
N GLU A 20 1.77 4.97 -21.13
CA GLU A 20 1.92 5.69 -19.86
C GLU A 20 2.36 4.77 -18.71
N GLY A 21 1.80 3.56 -18.63
CA GLY A 21 2.23 2.54 -17.67
C GLY A 21 3.64 2.03 -17.92
N LEU A 22 4.02 1.82 -19.18
CA LEU A 22 5.38 1.41 -19.55
C LEU A 22 6.42 2.47 -19.15
N VAL A 23 6.11 3.77 -19.32
CA VAL A 23 6.98 4.85 -18.86
C VAL A 23 7.11 4.84 -17.34
N ALA A 24 6.02 4.62 -16.60
CA ALA A 24 6.04 4.55 -15.15
C ALA A 24 6.88 3.37 -14.64
N VAL A 25 6.65 2.17 -15.18
CA VAL A 25 7.43 0.97 -14.81
C VAL A 25 8.89 1.13 -15.23
N GLY A 26 9.15 1.61 -16.44
CA GLY A 26 10.51 1.83 -16.93
C GLY A 26 11.30 2.82 -16.07
N ALA A 27 10.68 3.92 -15.65
CA ALA A 27 11.32 4.89 -14.75
C ALA A 27 11.63 4.29 -13.37
N ALA A 28 10.70 3.51 -12.80
CA ALA A 28 10.91 2.82 -11.54
C ALA A 28 12.08 1.83 -11.60
N LEU A 29 12.09 0.96 -12.62
CA LEU A 29 13.14 -0.03 -12.79
C LEU A 29 14.49 0.61 -13.13
N LEU A 30 14.50 1.71 -13.91
CA LEU A 30 15.72 2.41 -14.27
C LEU A 30 16.43 2.95 -13.03
N ILE A 31 15.75 3.68 -12.14
CA ILE A 31 16.40 4.21 -10.94
C ILE A 31 16.82 3.08 -9.97
N THR A 32 16.01 2.02 -9.82
CA THR A 32 16.41 0.85 -9.03
C THR A 32 17.65 0.18 -9.60
N TYR A 33 17.75 0.07 -10.92
CA TYR A 33 18.94 -0.46 -11.58
C TYR A 33 20.16 0.43 -11.42
N LEU A 34 20.01 1.76 -11.48
CA LEU A 34 21.12 2.71 -11.31
C LEU A 34 21.78 2.63 -9.93
N ALA A 35 21.08 2.11 -8.91
CA ALA A 35 21.63 1.87 -7.58
C ALA A 35 22.87 0.97 -7.59
N ARG A 36 22.99 0.06 -8.58
CA ARG A 36 24.13 -0.86 -8.70
C ARG A 36 25.47 -0.16 -8.95
N PHE A 37 25.44 1.07 -9.45
CA PHE A 37 26.63 1.86 -9.78
C PHE A 37 27.08 2.76 -8.62
N VAL A 38 26.34 2.81 -7.52
CA VAL A 38 26.70 3.58 -6.34
C VAL A 38 27.63 2.72 -5.50
N ASP A 39 28.91 3.08 -5.36
CA ASP A 39 29.89 2.29 -4.60
C ASP A 39 30.12 2.83 -3.18
N LEU A 40 29.86 1.99 -2.17
CA LEU A 40 29.93 2.35 -0.74
C LEU A 40 29.74 1.13 0.16
N ASN A 41 29.95 1.34 1.47
CA ASN A 41 29.60 0.39 2.52
C ASN A 41 28.23 0.72 3.14
N PRO A 42 27.18 -0.12 2.94
CA PRO A 42 25.84 0.15 3.48
C PRO A 42 25.75 -0.04 5.00
N MET A 43 26.76 -0.63 5.65
CA MET A 43 26.81 -0.86 7.10
C MET A 43 27.46 0.30 7.86
N SER A 44 28.13 1.23 7.15
CA SER A 44 28.62 2.48 7.73
C SER A 44 27.58 3.57 7.58
N ARG A 45 27.29 4.32 8.66
CA ARG A 45 26.34 5.44 8.60
C ARG A 45 26.72 6.49 7.54
N ILE A 46 28.00 6.80 7.40
CA ILE A 46 28.50 7.73 6.37
C ILE A 46 28.23 7.15 4.97
N GLY A 47 28.45 5.85 4.79
CA GLY A 47 28.13 5.15 3.54
C GLY A 47 26.64 5.19 3.23
N GLN A 48 25.76 4.96 4.21
CA GLN A 48 24.30 5.06 4.05
C GLN A 48 23.89 6.45 3.56
N VAL A 49 24.31 7.50 4.26
CA VAL A 49 23.99 8.89 3.91
C VAL A 49 24.51 9.25 2.51
N SER A 50 25.76 8.90 2.22
CA SER A 50 26.39 9.17 0.91
C SER A 50 25.67 8.42 -0.22
N GLY A 51 25.21 7.20 0.05
CA GLY A 51 24.48 6.38 -0.91
C GLY A 51 23.10 6.91 -1.22
N LEU A 52 22.35 7.28 -0.19
CA LEU A 52 21.06 7.92 -0.36
C LEU A 52 21.23 9.25 -1.12
N ALA A 53 22.24 10.05 -0.81
CA ALA A 53 22.55 11.28 -1.53
C ALA A 53 22.87 11.02 -3.03
N ALA A 54 23.64 9.96 -3.33
CA ALA A 54 23.91 9.57 -4.71
C ALA A 54 22.63 9.16 -5.47
N LEU A 55 21.74 8.41 -4.81
CA LEU A 55 20.43 8.03 -5.38
C LEU A 55 19.51 9.25 -5.57
N GLN A 56 19.53 10.20 -4.64
CA GLN A 56 18.82 11.48 -4.77
C GLN A 56 19.31 12.27 -5.98
N LEU A 57 20.63 12.35 -6.18
CA LEU A 57 21.21 13.01 -7.36
C LEU A 57 20.74 12.32 -8.66
N GLN A 58 20.79 10.99 -8.72
CA GLN A 58 20.28 10.23 -9.87
C GLN A 58 18.79 10.51 -10.13
N LEU A 59 17.96 10.56 -9.08
CA LEU A 59 16.55 10.92 -9.21
C LEU A 59 16.37 12.34 -9.76
N LEU A 60 17.09 13.33 -9.23
CA LEU A 60 16.99 14.72 -9.68
C LEU A 60 17.41 14.88 -11.14
N LEU A 61 18.42 14.14 -11.60
CA LEU A 61 18.82 14.10 -13.01
C LEU A 61 17.72 13.50 -13.88
N LEU A 62 17.11 12.37 -13.49
CA LEU A 62 16.01 11.76 -14.22
C LEU A 62 14.76 12.66 -14.25
N LEU A 63 14.44 13.30 -13.13
CA LEU A 63 13.36 14.29 -13.05
C LEU A 63 13.66 15.48 -13.97
N GLY A 64 14.90 15.99 -13.96
CA GLY A 64 15.36 17.04 -14.86
C GLY A 64 15.16 16.67 -16.32
N VAL A 65 15.53 15.46 -16.73
CA VAL A 65 15.30 14.95 -18.10
C VAL A 65 13.81 14.91 -18.44
N ILE A 66 12.96 14.39 -17.54
CA ILE A 66 11.50 14.38 -17.73
C ILE A 66 10.97 15.80 -17.97
N LEU A 67 11.38 16.76 -17.13
CA LEU A 67 10.92 18.15 -17.23
C LEU A 67 11.43 18.82 -18.51
N LEU A 68 12.70 18.62 -18.86
CA LEU A 68 13.34 19.17 -20.07
C LEU A 68 12.68 18.67 -21.37
N ILE A 69 12.24 17.40 -21.41
CA ILE A 69 11.49 16.86 -22.56
C ILE A 69 10.04 17.36 -22.55
N CYS A 70 9.41 17.41 -21.38
CA CYS A 70 7.99 17.75 -21.26
C CYS A 70 7.69 19.22 -21.65
N VAL A 71 8.53 20.18 -21.25
CA VAL A 71 8.33 21.62 -21.53
C VAL A 71 8.16 21.94 -23.03
N PRO A 72 9.10 21.59 -23.93
CA PRO A 72 8.94 21.86 -25.35
C PRO A 72 7.84 21.00 -25.97
N ALA A 73 7.69 19.73 -25.55
CA ALA A 73 6.68 18.84 -26.10
C ALA A 73 5.25 19.33 -25.84
N MET A 74 4.98 19.91 -24.66
CA MET A 74 3.68 20.51 -24.32
C MET A 74 3.32 21.74 -25.17
N ARG A 75 4.28 22.36 -25.86
CA ARG A 75 4.00 23.42 -26.84
C ARG A 75 3.26 22.88 -28.05
N ARG A 76 3.59 21.65 -28.47
CA ARG A 76 3.04 20.99 -29.67
C ARG A 76 1.91 20.02 -29.36
N TRP A 77 1.97 19.31 -28.23
CA TRP A 77 0.97 18.34 -27.80
C TRP A 77 0.68 18.55 -26.32
N ALA A 78 -0.40 19.25 -25.96
CA ALA A 78 -0.59 19.68 -24.57
C ALA A 78 -0.74 18.52 -23.56
N ASP A 79 -1.50 17.47 -23.91
CA ASP A 79 -1.91 16.46 -22.93
C ASP A 79 -1.03 15.21 -22.87
N THR A 80 -0.43 14.80 -23.99
CA THR A 80 0.30 13.52 -24.08
C THR A 80 1.62 13.54 -23.30
N PRO A 81 2.50 14.56 -23.43
CA PRO A 81 3.73 14.65 -22.66
C PRO A 81 3.48 14.71 -21.16
N LEU A 82 2.41 15.39 -20.73
CA LEU A 82 2.03 15.46 -19.32
C LEU A 82 1.68 14.08 -18.75
N ARG A 83 1.02 13.21 -19.53
CA ARG A 83 0.70 11.83 -19.12
C ARG A 83 1.98 11.02 -18.92
N PHE A 84 2.94 11.12 -19.84
CA PHE A 84 4.21 10.41 -19.72
C PHE A 84 5.08 10.97 -18.61
N ALA A 85 5.12 12.30 -18.42
CA ALA A 85 5.84 12.92 -17.33
C ALA A 85 5.26 12.52 -15.96
N ALA A 86 3.94 12.55 -15.81
CA ALA A 86 3.29 12.11 -14.59
C ALA A 86 3.51 10.60 -14.33
N GLY A 87 3.45 9.76 -15.37
CA GLY A 87 3.81 8.35 -15.28
C GLY A 87 5.28 8.16 -14.85
N GLY A 88 6.22 8.88 -15.45
CA GLY A 88 7.64 8.82 -15.11
C GLY A 88 7.90 9.22 -13.66
N VAL A 89 7.31 10.34 -13.20
CA VAL A 89 7.43 10.78 -11.79
C VAL A 89 6.80 9.77 -10.83
N ALA A 90 5.68 9.15 -11.19
CA ALA A 90 5.10 8.04 -10.41
C ALA A 90 6.00 6.81 -10.35
N GLY A 91 6.78 6.54 -11.40
CA GLY A 91 7.80 5.48 -11.37
C GLY A 91 8.95 5.81 -10.44
N LEU A 92 9.50 7.02 -10.56
CA LEU A 92 10.61 7.49 -9.73
C LEU A 92 10.25 7.49 -8.23
N SER A 93 8.99 7.74 -7.87
CA SER A 93 8.58 7.88 -6.47
C SER A 93 8.77 6.62 -5.63
N SER A 94 8.52 5.44 -6.19
CA SER A 94 8.73 4.16 -5.51
C SER A 94 10.03 3.48 -5.92
N GLY A 95 10.53 3.79 -7.12
CA GLY A 95 11.82 3.31 -7.60
C GLY A 95 12.99 3.77 -6.73
N ILE A 96 12.96 4.99 -6.18
CA ILE A 96 13.99 5.49 -5.25
C ILE A 96 14.03 4.68 -3.95
N THR A 97 12.87 4.30 -3.41
CA THR A 97 12.79 3.46 -2.21
C THR A 97 13.36 2.08 -2.53
N ALA A 98 12.95 1.45 -3.63
CA ALA A 98 13.51 0.17 -4.07
C ALA A 98 15.03 0.24 -4.32
N ALA A 99 15.52 1.34 -4.90
CA ALA A 99 16.95 1.60 -5.07
C ALA A 99 17.69 1.65 -3.73
N GLY A 100 17.14 2.36 -2.74
CA GLY A 100 17.69 2.45 -1.39
C GLY A 100 17.72 1.10 -0.67
N ILE A 101 16.67 0.29 -0.81
CA ILE A 101 16.64 -1.08 -0.24
C ILE A 101 17.62 -2.00 -0.96
N SER A 102 17.76 -1.88 -2.28
CA SER A 102 18.79 -2.61 -3.02
C SER A 102 20.21 -2.26 -2.55
N LEU A 103 20.43 -0.99 -2.16
CA LEU A 103 21.69 -0.55 -1.57
C LEU A 103 21.89 -1.14 -0.16
N ALA A 104 20.84 -1.12 0.67
CA ALA A 104 20.86 -1.71 2.02
C ALA A 104 21.16 -3.21 1.99
N LEU A 105 20.67 -3.93 0.98
CA LEU A 105 20.86 -5.37 0.78
C LEU A 105 21.99 -5.69 -0.20
N ARG A 106 22.94 -4.77 -0.42
CA ARG A 106 24.04 -5.02 -1.35
C ARG A 106 24.92 -6.17 -0.87
N ASP A 107 25.38 -7.01 -1.79
CA ASP A 107 26.30 -8.13 -1.53
C ASP A 107 25.73 -9.27 -0.67
N THR A 108 24.44 -9.25 -0.37
CA THR A 108 23.72 -10.38 0.25
C THR A 108 22.61 -10.88 -0.67
N ASN A 109 22.40 -12.19 -0.73
CA ASN A 109 21.25 -12.77 -1.44
C ASN A 109 19.96 -12.71 -0.62
N TRP A 110 20.06 -12.41 0.67
CA TRP A 110 18.92 -12.41 1.56
C TRP A 110 17.95 -11.23 1.30
N PRO A 111 16.63 -11.44 1.45
CA PRO A 111 15.67 -10.35 1.52
C PRO A 111 15.82 -9.61 2.86
N LEU A 112 15.07 -8.53 3.06
CA LEU A 112 14.95 -7.90 4.37
C LEU A 112 14.56 -8.94 5.43
N ASN A 113 15.23 -8.87 6.58
CA ASN A 113 15.16 -9.78 7.72
C ASN A 113 15.79 -11.16 7.52
N GLY A 114 16.41 -11.43 6.36
CA GLY A 114 16.95 -12.76 6.06
C GLY A 114 15.89 -13.85 6.21
N GLN A 115 16.09 -14.76 7.15
CA GLN A 115 15.15 -15.86 7.47
C GLN A 115 14.28 -15.59 8.71
N GLY A 116 14.31 -14.36 9.24
CA GLY A 116 13.52 -13.93 10.38
C GLY A 116 12.06 -13.63 10.01
N GLY A 117 11.16 -13.78 10.98
CA GLY A 117 9.74 -13.40 10.88
C GLY A 117 9.02 -13.93 9.63
N ASP A 118 8.18 -13.07 9.04
CA ASP A 118 7.41 -13.38 7.83
C ASP A 118 8.30 -13.72 6.63
N SER A 119 9.52 -13.17 6.55
CA SER A 119 10.45 -13.49 5.47
C SER A 119 10.85 -14.97 5.49
N GLY A 120 11.14 -15.52 6.68
CA GLY A 120 11.44 -16.94 6.83
C GLY A 120 10.25 -17.84 6.49
N ALA A 121 9.05 -17.46 6.93
CA ALA A 121 7.82 -18.21 6.64
C ALA A 121 7.51 -18.24 5.13
N LEU A 122 7.63 -17.11 4.44
CA LEU A 122 7.44 -17.01 2.99
C LEU A 122 8.46 -17.85 2.21
N GLN A 123 9.71 -17.85 2.64
CA GLN A 123 10.74 -18.70 2.04
C GLN A 123 10.48 -20.18 2.28
N ALA A 124 10.06 -20.56 3.49
CA ALA A 124 9.71 -21.95 3.80
C ALA A 124 8.52 -22.43 2.93
N TRP A 125 7.48 -21.61 2.79
CA TRP A 125 6.33 -21.91 1.94
C TRP A 125 6.69 -22.00 0.45
N ALA A 126 7.52 -21.08 -0.05
CA ALA A 126 7.99 -21.16 -1.43
C ALA A 126 8.85 -22.42 -1.67
N GLY A 127 9.72 -22.79 -0.72
CA GLY A 127 10.47 -24.04 -0.76
C GLY A 127 9.57 -25.29 -0.72
N ALA A 128 8.50 -25.26 0.08
CA ALA A 128 7.51 -26.34 0.14
C ALA A 128 6.75 -26.50 -1.19
N LEU A 129 6.35 -25.38 -1.81
CA LEU A 129 5.72 -25.37 -3.14
C LEU A 129 6.62 -25.99 -4.21
N MET A 130 7.91 -25.66 -4.21
CA MET A 130 8.89 -26.26 -5.14
C MET A 130 9.03 -27.79 -4.94
N GLN A 131 8.69 -28.30 -3.76
CA GLN A 131 8.66 -29.74 -3.46
C GLN A 131 7.30 -30.39 -3.74
N GLY A 132 6.35 -29.67 -4.33
CA GLY A 132 5.00 -30.15 -4.60
C GLY A 132 4.09 -30.24 -3.36
N LYS A 133 4.49 -29.64 -2.23
CA LYS A 133 3.68 -29.61 -1.01
C LYS A 133 2.65 -28.46 -1.08
N PRO A 134 1.44 -28.66 -0.55
CA PRO A 134 0.42 -27.61 -0.54
C PRO A 134 0.79 -26.48 0.42
N LEU A 135 0.35 -25.26 0.10
CA LEU A 135 0.33 -24.13 1.04
C LEU A 135 -0.72 -24.33 2.12
N ASP A 136 -0.52 -23.66 3.25
CA ASP A 136 -1.60 -23.39 4.21
C ASP A 136 -2.80 -22.74 3.48
N GLY A 137 -3.99 -23.26 3.73
CA GLY A 137 -5.23 -22.85 3.06
C GLY A 137 -5.65 -21.41 3.35
N ALA A 138 -5.17 -20.83 4.46
CA ALA A 138 -5.53 -19.47 4.88
C ALA A 138 -4.69 -18.37 4.20
N TYR A 139 -3.52 -18.69 3.63
CA TYR A 139 -2.61 -17.68 3.10
C TYR A 139 -2.85 -17.35 1.61
N PRO A 140 -2.81 -16.07 1.19
CA PRO A 140 -2.95 -15.69 -0.22
C PRO A 140 -1.89 -16.37 -1.11
N PRO A 141 -2.29 -17.15 -2.14
CA PRO A 141 -1.36 -18.06 -2.78
C PRO A 141 -0.41 -17.38 -3.77
N MET A 142 -0.77 -16.24 -4.36
CA MET A 142 -0.03 -15.72 -5.52
C MET A 142 1.40 -15.28 -5.15
N PHE A 143 1.62 -14.64 -4.00
CA PHE A 143 2.94 -14.13 -3.64
C PHE A 143 3.97 -15.26 -3.38
N PRO A 144 3.67 -16.31 -2.57
CA PRO A 144 4.55 -17.46 -2.45
C PRO A 144 4.82 -18.19 -3.77
N HIS A 145 3.81 -18.31 -4.66
CA HIS A 145 4.01 -18.92 -5.98
C HIS A 145 4.92 -18.08 -6.88
N LEU A 146 4.85 -16.75 -6.82
CA LEU A 146 5.78 -15.88 -7.55
C LEU A 146 7.21 -16.02 -7.04
N ILE A 147 7.42 -16.20 -5.73
CA ILE A 147 8.74 -16.48 -5.16
C ILE A 147 9.23 -17.85 -5.63
N ALA A 148 8.41 -18.90 -5.53
CA ALA A 148 8.78 -20.26 -5.98
C ALA A 148 9.13 -20.29 -7.48
N TRP A 149 8.31 -19.64 -8.32
CA TRP A 149 8.58 -19.52 -9.75
C TRP A 149 9.89 -18.75 -10.01
N THR A 150 10.11 -17.63 -9.33
CA THR A 150 11.36 -16.87 -9.47
C THR A 150 12.57 -17.70 -9.01
N ALA A 151 12.41 -18.51 -7.96
CA ALA A 151 13.44 -19.40 -7.47
C ALA A 151 13.83 -20.43 -8.51
N GLU A 152 12.84 -21.13 -9.08
CA GLU A 152 13.05 -22.17 -10.07
C GLU A 152 13.69 -21.65 -11.37
N TYR A 153 13.23 -20.51 -11.88
CA TYR A 153 13.60 -20.05 -13.23
C TYR A 153 14.65 -18.94 -13.29
N LEU A 154 14.85 -18.16 -12.21
CA LEU A 154 15.71 -16.97 -12.22
C LEU A 154 16.84 -16.98 -11.20
N THR A 155 16.73 -17.75 -10.12
CA THR A 155 17.76 -17.77 -9.06
C THR A 155 18.30 -19.17 -8.74
N ASN A 156 18.15 -20.12 -9.67
CA ASN A 156 18.71 -21.48 -9.58
C ASN A 156 18.34 -22.21 -8.27
N GLY A 157 17.12 -22.01 -7.80
CA GLY A 157 16.59 -22.62 -6.57
C GLY A 157 16.88 -21.83 -5.28
N ASP A 158 17.60 -20.71 -5.34
CA ASP A 158 17.79 -19.83 -4.17
C ASP A 158 16.52 -19.03 -3.88
N VAL A 159 15.73 -19.54 -2.93
CA VAL A 159 14.45 -18.94 -2.51
C VAL A 159 14.65 -17.60 -1.80
N GLY A 160 15.75 -17.42 -1.07
CA GLY A 160 16.07 -16.16 -0.40
C GLY A 160 16.34 -15.06 -1.43
N TYR A 161 17.16 -15.37 -2.43
CA TYR A 161 17.42 -14.46 -3.53
C TYR A 161 16.18 -14.16 -4.37
N ALA A 162 15.35 -15.17 -4.65
CA ALA A 162 14.08 -14.99 -5.33
C ALA A 162 13.16 -14.02 -4.58
N MET A 163 13.02 -14.20 -3.26
CA MET A 163 12.21 -13.32 -2.42
C MET A 163 12.75 -11.88 -2.43
N LYS A 164 14.08 -11.70 -2.39
CA LYS A 164 14.71 -10.38 -2.51
C LYS A 164 14.32 -9.70 -3.83
N LEU A 165 14.45 -10.39 -4.96
CA LEU A 165 14.14 -9.84 -6.28
C LEU A 165 12.65 -9.48 -6.41
N VAL A 166 11.77 -10.39 -6.00
CA VAL A 166 10.31 -10.16 -6.01
C VAL A 166 9.94 -8.99 -5.10
N GLY A 167 10.53 -8.90 -3.90
CA GLY A 167 10.32 -7.79 -2.97
C GLY A 167 10.73 -6.44 -3.57
N LEU A 168 11.93 -6.36 -4.15
CA LEU A 168 12.42 -5.14 -4.83
C LEU A 168 11.54 -4.75 -6.01
N LEU A 169 11.09 -5.72 -6.82
CA LEU A 169 10.18 -5.46 -7.93
C LEU A 169 8.85 -4.89 -7.45
N PHE A 170 8.22 -5.50 -6.45
CA PHE A 170 6.95 -5.03 -5.91
C PHE A 170 7.07 -3.65 -5.27
N MET A 171 8.18 -3.37 -4.58
CA MET A 171 8.48 -2.05 -4.05
C MET A 171 8.60 -1.03 -5.18
N ALA A 172 9.36 -1.34 -6.25
CA ALA A 172 9.50 -0.46 -7.41
C ALA A 172 8.16 -0.20 -8.11
N LEU A 173 7.28 -1.20 -8.18
CA LEU A 173 5.98 -1.12 -8.85
C LEU A 173 4.88 -0.39 -8.06
N LEU A 174 5.08 -0.10 -6.76
CA LEU A 174 4.04 0.51 -5.92
C LEU A 174 3.53 1.85 -6.49
N GLY A 175 4.42 2.76 -6.85
CA GLY A 175 4.10 4.07 -7.44
C GLY A 175 3.39 3.96 -8.80
N PRO A 176 3.92 3.19 -9.76
CA PRO A 176 3.23 2.87 -11.02
C PRO A 176 1.82 2.30 -10.82
N VAL A 177 1.65 1.35 -9.90
CA VAL A 177 0.34 0.73 -9.61
C VAL A 177 -0.62 1.74 -9.00
N ALA A 178 -0.19 2.49 -7.97
CA ALA A 178 -1.00 3.53 -7.35
C ALA A 178 -1.46 4.57 -8.39
N TYR A 179 -0.53 5.04 -9.22
CA TYR A 179 -0.80 5.97 -10.30
C TYR A 179 -1.82 5.42 -11.29
N LEU A 180 -1.55 4.26 -11.91
CA LEU A 180 -2.42 3.69 -12.94
C LEU A 180 -3.80 3.30 -12.42
N ALA A 181 -3.89 2.83 -11.17
CA ALA A 181 -5.17 2.52 -10.55
C ALA A 181 -6.00 3.80 -10.36
N TRP A 182 -5.40 4.89 -9.85
CA TRP A 182 -6.09 6.17 -9.75
C TRP A 182 -6.37 6.84 -11.10
N ARG A 183 -5.60 6.55 -12.15
CA ARG A 183 -5.89 7.00 -13.53
C ARG A 183 -7.24 6.48 -14.06
N LEU A 184 -7.81 5.43 -13.46
CA LEU A 184 -9.16 4.96 -13.78
C LEU A 184 -10.26 5.99 -13.44
N LEU A 185 -9.97 6.90 -12.51
CA LEU A 185 -10.93 7.86 -11.92
C LEU A 185 -10.47 9.31 -12.01
N LEU A 186 -9.16 9.57 -12.00
CA LEU A 186 -8.56 10.91 -11.90
C LEU A 186 -7.67 11.22 -13.10
N PRO A 187 -7.58 12.50 -13.53
CA PRO A 187 -6.63 12.94 -14.55
C PRO A 187 -5.16 12.82 -14.06
N PRO A 188 -4.16 12.87 -14.96
CA PRO A 188 -2.76 12.53 -14.68
C PRO A 188 -2.16 13.17 -13.43
N LEU A 189 -2.13 14.50 -13.34
CA LEU A 189 -1.54 15.20 -12.21
C LEU A 189 -2.25 14.92 -10.88
N TRP A 190 -3.56 14.67 -10.91
CA TRP A 190 -4.31 14.35 -9.70
C TRP A 190 -4.15 12.88 -9.30
N ALA A 191 -4.00 11.96 -10.25
CA ALA A 191 -3.64 10.58 -9.95
C ALA A 191 -2.24 10.49 -9.32
N LEU A 192 -1.30 11.32 -9.78
CA LEU A 192 0.01 11.51 -9.15
C LEU A 192 -0.16 12.11 -7.74
N GLY A 193 -0.68 13.33 -7.64
CA GLY A 193 -0.74 14.09 -6.41
C GLY A 193 -1.63 13.50 -5.30
N ILE A 194 -2.64 12.70 -5.65
CA ILE A 194 -3.51 12.01 -4.67
C ILE A 194 -3.05 10.57 -4.49
N GLY A 195 -3.03 9.79 -5.57
CA GLY A 195 -2.83 8.35 -5.51
C GLY A 195 -1.44 7.97 -5.05
N VAL A 196 -0.40 8.55 -5.67
CA VAL A 196 0.99 8.26 -5.33
C VAL A 196 1.37 8.89 -3.99
N THR A 197 0.97 10.13 -3.73
CA THR A 197 1.25 10.78 -2.44
C THR A 197 0.62 10.03 -1.26
N ALA A 198 -0.63 9.57 -1.38
CA ALA A 198 -1.27 8.78 -0.33
C ALA A 198 -0.62 7.40 -0.14
N SER A 199 0.12 6.89 -1.13
CA SER A 199 0.85 5.62 -1.03
C SER A 199 2.19 5.74 -0.29
N LEU A 200 2.73 6.95 -0.10
CA LEU A 200 4.05 7.14 0.52
C LEU A 200 4.14 6.50 1.92
N PRO A 201 3.17 6.68 2.84
CA PRO A 201 3.26 6.06 4.15
C PRO A 201 3.09 4.53 4.10
N MET A 202 2.58 3.99 2.99
CA MET A 202 2.38 2.56 2.76
C MET A 202 3.65 1.89 2.17
N MET A 203 4.74 2.64 1.96
CA MET A 203 6.01 2.10 1.47
C MET A 203 6.72 1.30 2.56
N GLN A 204 6.27 0.06 2.77
CA GLN A 204 6.88 -0.91 3.69
C GLN A 204 7.62 -1.99 2.88
N PRO A 205 8.94 -1.91 2.74
CA PRO A 205 9.67 -2.74 1.79
C PRO A 205 9.82 -4.21 2.20
N TYR A 206 9.53 -4.56 3.46
CA TYR A 206 9.57 -5.94 3.96
C TYR A 206 8.29 -6.72 3.65
N LYS A 207 7.16 -6.05 3.33
CA LYS A 207 5.90 -6.68 2.90
C LYS A 207 5.20 -5.88 1.78
N PRO A 208 5.87 -5.63 0.63
CA PRO A 208 5.39 -4.66 -0.36
C PRO A 208 4.11 -5.12 -1.09
N TYR A 209 3.84 -6.43 -1.15
CA TYR A 209 2.67 -6.99 -1.83
C TYR A 209 1.35 -6.66 -1.14
N THR A 210 1.33 -6.56 0.19
CA THR A 210 0.12 -6.18 0.92
C THR A 210 -0.28 -4.76 0.54
N ASN A 211 0.66 -3.82 0.63
CA ASN A 211 0.41 -2.40 0.38
C ASN A 211 0.15 -2.10 -1.10
N LEU A 212 0.75 -2.86 -2.02
CA LEU A 212 0.41 -2.80 -3.44
C LEU A 212 -1.08 -3.11 -3.68
N VAL A 213 -1.62 -4.11 -2.98
CA VAL A 213 -3.06 -4.40 -3.08
C VAL A 213 -3.91 -3.27 -2.51
N LEU A 214 -3.55 -2.69 -1.35
CA LEU A 214 -4.32 -1.59 -0.75
C LEU A 214 -4.46 -0.39 -1.69
N VAL A 215 -3.34 0.05 -2.28
CA VAL A 215 -3.31 1.24 -3.14
C VAL A 215 -4.04 1.04 -4.47
N ALA A 216 -4.17 -0.21 -4.92
CA ALA A 216 -4.94 -0.57 -6.12
C ALA A 216 -6.43 -0.81 -5.82
N LEU A 217 -6.74 -1.41 -4.68
CA LEU A 217 -8.08 -1.88 -4.34
C LEU A 217 -9.11 -0.75 -4.34
N VAL A 218 -8.84 0.33 -3.61
CA VAL A 218 -9.77 1.45 -3.43
C VAL A 218 -10.20 2.09 -4.77
N PRO A 219 -9.29 2.52 -5.66
CA PRO A 219 -9.69 3.08 -6.94
C PRO A 219 -10.31 2.07 -7.90
N VAL A 220 -9.94 0.78 -7.85
CA VAL A 220 -10.58 -0.28 -8.66
C VAL A 220 -12.04 -0.48 -8.23
N LEU A 221 -12.31 -0.53 -6.92
CA LEU A 221 -13.68 -0.53 -6.39
C LEU A 221 -14.42 0.75 -6.74
N GLY A 222 -13.76 1.91 -6.66
CA GLY A 222 -14.28 3.20 -7.12
C GLY A 222 -14.70 3.17 -8.59
N LYS A 223 -13.93 2.47 -9.43
CA LYS A 223 -14.24 2.28 -10.84
C LYS A 223 -15.44 1.36 -11.04
N LEU A 224 -15.54 0.27 -10.28
CA LEU A 224 -16.71 -0.61 -10.30
C LEU A 224 -17.99 0.13 -9.95
N ILE A 225 -18.00 0.86 -8.83
CA ILE A 225 -19.15 1.68 -8.42
C ILE A 225 -19.48 2.74 -9.47
N GLN A 226 -18.48 3.35 -10.11
CA GLN A 226 -18.71 4.29 -11.22
C GLN A 226 -19.43 3.62 -12.42
N VAL A 227 -19.08 2.39 -12.77
CA VAL A 227 -19.73 1.65 -13.86
C VAL A 227 -21.18 1.32 -13.49
N ILE A 228 -21.43 0.89 -12.26
CA ILE A 228 -22.79 0.60 -11.76
C ILE A 228 -23.67 1.86 -11.80
N GLN A 229 -23.16 2.99 -11.30
CA GLN A 229 -23.88 4.28 -11.33
C GLN A 229 -24.21 4.75 -12.76
N ARG A 230 -23.38 4.41 -13.74
CA ARG A 230 -23.58 4.77 -15.16
C ARG A 230 -24.36 3.74 -15.96
N SER A 231 -24.94 2.74 -15.31
CA SER A 231 -25.59 1.63 -16.01
C SER A 231 -26.76 2.06 -16.92
N ALA A 232 -27.44 3.16 -16.62
CA ALA A 232 -28.48 3.74 -17.49
C ALA A 232 -27.93 4.19 -18.87
N GLU A 233 -26.67 4.62 -18.92
CA GLU A 233 -26.00 5.15 -20.11
C GLU A 233 -25.24 4.07 -20.91
N LEU A 234 -25.06 2.89 -20.32
CA LEU A 234 -24.18 1.85 -20.84
C LEU A 234 -24.95 0.75 -21.58
N PRO A 235 -24.47 0.30 -22.76
CA PRO A 235 -24.93 -0.95 -23.36
C PRO A 235 -24.56 -2.14 -22.48
N ARG A 236 -25.48 -3.10 -22.30
CA ARG A 236 -25.29 -4.31 -21.47
C ARG A 236 -24.00 -5.07 -21.78
N LYS A 237 -23.65 -5.24 -23.06
CA LYS A 237 -22.39 -5.90 -23.46
C LYS A 237 -21.15 -5.18 -22.94
N ARG A 238 -21.15 -3.84 -22.94
CA ARG A 238 -20.03 -3.06 -22.41
C ARG A 238 -19.98 -3.08 -20.89
N ALA A 239 -21.15 -3.03 -20.25
CA ALA A 239 -21.28 -3.16 -18.80
C ALA A 239 -20.76 -4.53 -18.33
N ALA A 240 -21.12 -5.62 -19.01
CA ALA A 240 -20.61 -6.96 -18.75
C ALA A 240 -19.09 -7.07 -18.95
N LEU A 241 -18.55 -6.53 -20.06
CA LEU A 241 -17.11 -6.54 -20.32
C LEU A 241 -16.31 -5.75 -19.27
N GLN A 242 -16.81 -4.57 -18.88
CA GLN A 242 -16.19 -3.75 -17.84
C GLN A 242 -16.28 -4.43 -16.47
N GLY A 243 -17.43 -5.00 -16.13
CA GLY A 243 -17.61 -5.80 -14.91
C GLY A 243 -16.66 -6.98 -14.86
N GLY A 244 -16.60 -7.79 -15.92
CA GLY A 244 -15.68 -8.93 -16.01
C GLY A 244 -14.20 -8.53 -15.90
N ALA A 245 -13.76 -7.47 -16.57
CA ALA A 245 -12.39 -6.97 -16.47
C ALA A 245 -12.05 -6.49 -15.04
N LEU A 246 -12.99 -5.82 -14.37
CA LEU A 246 -12.82 -5.42 -12.97
C LEU A 246 -12.86 -6.63 -12.02
N GLY A 247 -13.69 -7.63 -12.30
CA GLY A 247 -13.74 -8.89 -11.55
C GLY A 247 -12.44 -9.67 -11.64
N LEU A 248 -11.81 -9.71 -12.81
CA LEU A 248 -10.46 -10.28 -13.00
C LEU A 248 -9.43 -9.53 -12.16
N LEU A 249 -9.41 -8.20 -12.24
CA LEU A 249 -8.46 -7.39 -11.48
C LEU A 249 -8.64 -7.55 -9.96
N ILE A 250 -9.88 -7.52 -9.49
CA ILE A 250 -10.23 -7.74 -8.08
C ILE A 250 -9.82 -9.16 -7.64
N GLY A 251 -10.08 -10.17 -8.48
CA GLY A 251 -9.68 -11.56 -8.20
C GLY A 251 -8.17 -11.73 -8.08
N LEU A 252 -7.40 -11.12 -9.00
CA LEU A 252 -5.93 -11.15 -8.95
C LEU A 252 -5.39 -10.44 -7.71
N LEU A 253 -5.94 -9.26 -7.38
CA LEU A 253 -5.60 -8.53 -6.15
C LEU A 253 -5.91 -9.36 -4.89
N PHE A 254 -7.04 -10.05 -4.86
CA PHE A 254 -7.44 -10.92 -3.75
C PHE A 254 -6.51 -12.13 -3.57
N MET A 255 -6.09 -12.74 -4.68
CA MET A 255 -5.12 -13.84 -4.70
C MET A 255 -3.72 -13.40 -4.27
N LEU A 256 -3.37 -12.13 -4.51
CA LEU A 256 -2.12 -11.52 -4.06
C LEU A 256 -2.15 -11.19 -2.56
N TYR A 257 -3.23 -10.57 -2.09
CA TYR A 257 -3.46 -10.32 -0.67
C TYR A 257 -4.94 -10.08 -0.37
N SER A 258 -5.55 -10.93 0.45
CA SER A 258 -6.99 -10.84 0.80
C SER A 258 -7.29 -9.93 1.99
N GLY A 259 -6.31 -9.55 2.81
CA GLY A 259 -6.55 -8.86 4.09
C GLY A 259 -7.35 -7.56 3.95
N TRP A 260 -7.01 -6.69 2.99
CA TRP A 260 -7.73 -5.42 2.76
C TRP A 260 -9.18 -5.60 2.30
N PHE A 261 -9.50 -6.75 1.71
CA PHE A 261 -10.87 -7.06 1.31
C PHE A 261 -11.75 -7.32 2.53
N VAL A 262 -11.24 -8.04 3.52
CA VAL A 262 -11.96 -8.33 4.77
C VAL A 262 -12.37 -7.02 5.45
N TRP A 263 -11.41 -6.09 5.60
CA TRP A 263 -11.65 -4.80 6.24
C TRP A 263 -12.57 -3.86 5.44
N SER A 264 -12.65 -4.04 4.11
CA SER A 264 -13.47 -3.21 3.22
C SER A 264 -14.86 -3.80 2.92
N ALA A 265 -15.07 -5.09 3.18
CA ALA A 265 -16.22 -5.85 2.68
C ALA A 265 -17.57 -5.25 3.10
N LEU A 266 -17.75 -4.97 4.40
CA LEU A 266 -19.00 -4.44 4.94
C LEU A 266 -19.37 -3.12 4.24
N GLY A 267 -18.43 -2.17 4.18
CA GLY A 267 -18.68 -0.87 3.55
C GLY A 267 -18.98 -0.97 2.06
N VAL A 268 -18.25 -1.81 1.32
CA VAL A 268 -18.44 -1.98 -0.13
C VAL A 268 -19.76 -2.67 -0.45
N ILE A 269 -20.18 -3.67 0.33
CA ILE A 269 -21.47 -4.35 0.16
C ILE A 269 -22.61 -3.36 0.38
N VAL A 270 -22.62 -2.65 1.51
CA VAL A 270 -23.66 -1.66 1.83
C VAL A 270 -23.73 -0.57 0.77
N LEU A 271 -22.58 -0.04 0.33
CA LEU A 271 -22.52 0.96 -0.73
C LEU A 271 -23.04 0.42 -2.06
N SER A 272 -22.68 -0.80 -2.43
CA SER A 272 -23.12 -1.43 -3.69
C SER A 272 -24.64 -1.58 -3.73
N VAL A 273 -25.25 -2.04 -2.64
CA VAL A 273 -26.71 -2.14 -2.50
C VAL A 273 -27.34 -0.75 -2.64
N ALA A 274 -26.86 0.23 -1.89
CA ALA A 274 -27.39 1.60 -1.93
C ALA A 274 -27.31 2.22 -3.34
N VAL A 275 -26.19 1.99 -4.05
CA VAL A 275 -25.99 2.48 -5.42
C VAL A 275 -26.90 1.76 -6.41
N VAL A 276 -27.07 0.43 -6.30
CA VAL A 276 -27.99 -0.32 -7.17
C VAL A 276 -29.44 0.16 -6.99
N VAL A 277 -29.88 0.34 -5.74
CA VAL A 277 -31.21 0.87 -5.41
C VAL A 277 -31.41 2.27 -5.99
N ARG A 278 -30.44 3.17 -5.81
CA ARG A 278 -30.49 4.51 -6.40
C ARG A 278 -30.56 4.47 -7.92
N THR A 279 -29.76 3.62 -8.54
CA THR A 279 -29.71 3.49 -9.99
C THR A 279 -31.02 2.95 -10.58
N TRP A 280 -31.71 2.07 -9.85
CA TRP A 280 -33.06 1.64 -10.19
C TRP A 280 -34.08 2.77 -10.10
N ARG A 281 -34.02 3.59 -9.04
CA ARG A 281 -34.92 4.74 -8.87
C ARG A 281 -34.73 5.79 -9.97
N ASP A 282 -33.49 6.06 -10.35
CA ASP A 282 -33.17 7.11 -11.33
C ASP A 282 -33.35 6.66 -12.79
N GLY A 283 -33.04 5.38 -13.10
CA GLY A 283 -32.98 4.87 -14.48
C GLY A 283 -33.95 3.71 -14.80
N GLY A 284 -34.82 3.35 -13.86
CA GLY A 284 -35.82 2.29 -14.01
C GLY A 284 -35.24 0.88 -14.13
N THR A 285 -36.08 -0.06 -14.57
CA THR A 285 -35.75 -1.48 -14.68
C THR A 285 -34.60 -1.76 -15.64
N ARG A 286 -34.46 -0.96 -16.71
CA ARG A 286 -33.36 -1.10 -17.67
C ARG A 286 -31.99 -0.82 -17.04
N ALA A 287 -31.90 0.24 -16.23
CA ALA A 287 -30.68 0.57 -15.50
C ALA A 287 -30.37 -0.52 -14.46
N LEU A 288 -31.39 -0.98 -13.72
CA LEU A 288 -31.26 -2.09 -12.77
C LEU A 288 -30.72 -3.37 -13.43
N VAL A 289 -31.25 -3.79 -14.57
CA VAL A 289 -30.77 -4.99 -15.29
C VAL A 289 -29.32 -4.81 -15.75
N THR A 290 -28.92 -3.61 -16.17
CA THR A 290 -27.56 -3.33 -16.63
C THR A 290 -26.57 -3.26 -15.46
N ALA A 291 -26.98 -2.69 -14.32
CA ALA A 291 -26.25 -2.74 -13.07
C ALA A 291 -26.08 -4.19 -12.59
N GLY A 292 -27.17 -4.97 -12.56
CA GLY A 292 -27.16 -6.39 -12.23
C GLY A 292 -26.25 -7.21 -13.15
N THR A 293 -26.24 -6.92 -14.45
CA THR A 293 -25.31 -7.55 -15.42
C THR A 293 -23.85 -7.23 -15.09
N THR A 294 -23.57 -5.99 -14.67
CA THR A 294 -22.20 -5.58 -14.28
C THR A 294 -21.75 -6.33 -13.04
N VAL A 295 -22.60 -6.37 -12.00
CA VAL A 295 -22.32 -7.06 -10.74
C VAL A 295 -22.14 -8.55 -11.01
N LEU A 296 -23.05 -9.19 -11.74
CA LEU A 296 -22.97 -10.60 -12.09
C LEU A 296 -21.69 -10.93 -12.85
N ALA A 297 -21.33 -10.16 -13.88
CA ALA A 297 -20.11 -10.39 -14.63
C ALA A 297 -18.84 -10.22 -13.76
N THR A 298 -18.85 -9.24 -12.85
CA THR A 298 -17.77 -9.03 -11.88
C THR A 298 -17.64 -10.23 -10.96
N SER A 299 -18.74 -10.69 -10.37
CA SER A 299 -18.77 -11.83 -9.45
C SER A 299 -18.35 -13.13 -10.14
N VAL A 300 -18.89 -13.44 -11.32
CA VAL A 300 -18.55 -14.66 -12.06
C VAL A 300 -17.06 -14.73 -12.35
N VAL A 301 -16.46 -13.65 -12.86
CA VAL A 301 -15.03 -13.64 -13.16
C VAL A 301 -14.18 -13.66 -11.89
N PHE A 302 -14.60 -12.94 -10.83
CA PHE A 302 -13.94 -13.01 -9.53
C PHE A 302 -13.91 -14.44 -8.97
N PHE A 303 -15.06 -15.13 -8.95
CA PHE A 303 -15.14 -16.51 -8.46
C PHE A 303 -14.36 -17.48 -9.33
N ALA A 304 -14.30 -17.26 -10.65
CA ALA A 304 -13.47 -18.08 -11.55
C ALA A 304 -11.96 -17.97 -11.23
N VAL A 305 -11.51 -16.80 -10.77
CA VAL A 305 -10.09 -16.53 -10.46
C VAL A 305 -9.73 -16.90 -9.03
N ALA A 306 -10.59 -16.53 -8.07
CA ALA A 306 -10.28 -16.52 -6.64
C ALA A 306 -11.25 -17.35 -5.80
N GLY A 307 -12.29 -17.95 -6.38
CA GLY A 307 -13.35 -18.64 -5.65
C GLY A 307 -12.85 -19.82 -4.84
N SER A 308 -11.94 -20.63 -5.39
CA SER A 308 -11.35 -21.77 -4.67
C SER A 308 -10.57 -21.32 -3.42
N TYR A 309 -9.81 -20.24 -3.54
CA TYR A 309 -9.09 -19.66 -2.41
C TYR A 309 -10.04 -19.00 -1.41
N LEU A 310 -11.07 -18.28 -1.86
CA LEU A 310 -12.07 -17.71 -0.97
C LEU A 310 -12.76 -18.80 -0.11
N VAL A 311 -13.13 -19.94 -0.72
CA VAL A 311 -13.70 -21.07 0.02
C VAL A 311 -12.73 -21.57 1.08
N ARG A 312 -11.43 -21.74 0.74
CA ARG A 312 -10.41 -22.16 1.70
C ARG A 312 -10.25 -21.15 2.84
N LEU A 313 -10.13 -19.87 2.52
CA LEU A 313 -10.01 -18.78 3.49
C LEU A 313 -11.20 -18.77 4.47
N LEU A 314 -12.43 -18.91 3.95
CA LEU A 314 -13.63 -18.97 4.78
C LEU A 314 -13.71 -20.26 5.59
N SER A 315 -13.25 -21.39 5.07
CA SER A 315 -13.21 -22.66 5.81
C SER A 315 -12.15 -22.67 6.92
N SER A 316 -11.08 -21.88 6.77
CA SER A 316 -10.07 -21.65 7.81
C SER A 316 -10.45 -20.53 8.78
N ALA A 317 -11.53 -19.77 8.50
CA ALA A 317 -11.96 -18.68 9.35
C ALA A 317 -12.46 -19.24 10.69
N GLY A 318 -11.70 -19.02 11.76
CA GLY A 318 -11.98 -19.52 13.10
C GLY A 318 -10.99 -20.56 13.63
N SER A 319 -10.22 -21.24 12.76
CA SER A 319 -9.13 -22.13 13.18
C SER A 319 -7.80 -21.41 13.37
N THR A 320 -7.63 -20.25 12.72
CA THR A 320 -6.41 -19.44 12.79
C THR A 320 -6.66 -18.23 13.70
N VAL A 321 -6.14 -18.28 14.93
CA VAL A 321 -6.23 -17.19 15.90
C VAL A 321 -4.94 -16.38 15.87
N ASP A 322 -5.03 -15.09 15.53
CA ASP A 322 -3.89 -14.19 15.63
C ASP A 322 -3.80 -13.61 17.04
N ARG A 323 -2.73 -14.00 17.76
CA ARG A 323 -2.43 -13.54 19.12
C ARG A 323 -1.20 -12.64 19.19
N TYR A 324 -0.62 -12.29 18.03
CA TYR A 324 0.57 -11.47 18.00
C TYR A 324 0.23 -10.02 18.35
N CYS A 325 0.85 -9.52 19.42
CA CYS A 325 0.65 -8.15 19.86
C CYS A 325 1.50 -7.19 19.02
N TYR A 326 0.86 -6.19 18.43
CA TYR A 326 1.48 -5.11 17.68
C TYR A 326 1.55 -3.85 18.55
N PHE A 327 2.24 -2.80 18.10
CA PHE A 327 2.22 -1.50 18.78
C PHE A 327 0.78 -1.02 19.09
N ASP A 328 -0.11 -1.04 18.10
CA ASP A 328 -1.50 -0.54 18.25
C ASP A 328 -2.38 -1.45 19.12
N THR A 329 -1.87 -2.63 19.52
CA THR A 329 -2.52 -3.48 20.53
C THR A 329 -2.50 -2.81 21.91
N TYR A 330 -1.51 -1.94 22.16
CA TYR A 330 -1.30 -1.28 23.45
C TYR A 330 -1.84 0.14 23.54
N VAL A 331 -2.48 0.63 22.47
CA VAL A 331 -2.93 2.02 22.35
C VAL A 331 -4.43 2.06 22.10
N GLU A 332 -5.08 3.15 22.50
CA GLU A 332 -6.50 3.41 22.28
C GLU A 332 -6.88 3.21 20.79
N PRO A 333 -7.77 2.26 20.45
CA PRO A 333 -8.08 1.88 19.07
C PRO A 333 -8.68 3.02 18.25
N THR A 334 -9.19 4.08 18.86
CA THR A 334 -9.67 5.27 18.14
C THR A 334 -8.55 6.01 17.41
N TYR A 335 -7.31 5.89 17.88
CA TYR A 335 -6.15 6.48 17.23
C TYR A 335 -5.59 5.58 16.13
N PHE A 336 -5.36 6.15 14.94
CA PHE A 336 -4.75 5.46 13.78
C PHE A 336 -3.80 6.37 12.99
N ALA A 337 -3.66 7.63 13.39
CA ALA A 337 -3.13 8.69 12.55
C ALA A 337 -1.68 9.04 12.93
N MET A 338 -0.79 8.06 12.78
CA MET A 338 0.65 8.27 12.73
C MET A 338 1.28 7.36 11.68
N TRP A 339 2.39 7.81 11.09
CA TRP A 339 3.21 6.96 10.24
C TRP A 339 3.93 5.93 11.13
N ARG A 340 3.26 4.81 11.38
CA ARG A 340 3.76 3.69 12.19
C ARG A 340 3.62 2.40 11.39
N ASP A 341 4.63 1.55 11.43
CA ASP A 341 4.60 0.22 10.82
C ASP A 341 4.25 -0.86 11.85
N ASP A 342 4.23 -2.12 11.42
CA ASP A 342 3.90 -3.26 12.30
C ASP A 342 5.11 -3.77 13.10
N LEU A 343 6.26 -3.08 13.01
CA LEU A 343 7.48 -3.41 13.73
C LEU A 343 7.48 -2.73 15.12
N PRO A 344 7.97 -3.41 16.16
CA PRO A 344 8.12 -2.79 17.47
C PRO A 344 9.13 -1.65 17.38
N GLY A 345 8.68 -0.42 17.57
CA GLY A 345 9.56 0.73 17.80
C GLY A 345 9.61 1.09 19.28
N THR A 346 10.63 1.84 19.69
CA THR A 346 10.75 2.39 21.06
C THR A 346 9.54 3.23 21.48
N ASP A 347 8.81 3.77 20.50
CA ASP A 347 7.59 4.55 20.71
C ASP A 347 6.45 3.74 21.35
N ALA A 348 6.48 2.40 21.28
CA ALA A 348 5.47 1.52 21.91
C ALA A 348 5.32 1.75 23.41
N TRP A 349 6.33 2.39 23.99
CA TRP A 349 6.48 2.70 25.41
C TRP A 349 6.37 4.20 25.70
N SER A 350 6.03 5.01 24.69
CA SER A 350 5.88 6.46 24.86
C SER A 350 4.64 6.78 25.71
N THR A 351 4.69 7.91 26.41
CA THR A 351 3.56 8.42 27.19
C THR A 351 2.37 8.69 26.26
N TRP A 352 1.25 7.99 26.49
CA TRP A 352 0.01 8.16 25.72
C TRP A 352 -1.06 8.89 26.55
N PRO A 353 -1.76 9.90 26.01
CA PRO A 353 -1.55 10.50 24.70
C PRO A 353 -0.24 11.30 24.62
N LEU A 354 0.28 11.48 23.39
CA LEU A 354 1.49 12.27 23.15
C LEU A 354 1.29 13.72 23.64
N PRO A 355 2.19 14.26 24.49
CA PRO A 355 2.10 15.65 24.95
C PRO A 355 2.06 16.65 23.79
N GLY A 356 1.23 17.69 23.92
CA GLY A 356 1.12 18.76 22.92
C GLY A 356 0.07 18.51 21.81
N GLU A 357 -0.62 17.37 21.83
CA GLU A 357 -1.74 17.08 20.93
C GLU A 357 -3.10 17.54 21.50
N LEU A 358 -4.05 17.87 20.61
CA LEU A 358 -5.41 18.27 21.01
C LEU A 358 -6.20 17.04 21.47
N GLY A 359 -6.17 16.74 22.77
CA GLY A 359 -6.81 15.54 23.34
C GLY A 359 -6.22 14.23 22.78
N GLY A 360 -4.92 14.22 22.48
CA GLY A 360 -4.27 13.08 21.81
C GLY A 360 -4.54 12.99 20.31
N VAL A 361 -4.97 14.09 19.68
CA VAL A 361 -5.13 14.20 18.23
C VAL A 361 -4.15 15.23 17.68
N GLY A 362 -3.10 14.75 17.00
CA GLY A 362 -2.12 15.59 16.34
C GLY A 362 -2.68 16.41 15.15
N ILE A 363 -1.97 17.48 14.78
CA ILE A 363 -2.40 18.38 13.68
C ILE A 363 -2.55 17.65 12.34
N PHE A 364 -1.73 16.63 12.10
CA PHE A 364 -1.83 15.76 10.93
C PHE A 364 -3.22 15.11 10.85
N SER A 365 -3.67 14.50 11.94
CA SER A 365 -4.99 13.87 12.08
C SER A 365 -6.13 14.89 11.89
N ILE A 366 -5.98 16.10 12.46
CA ILE A 366 -6.96 17.18 12.28
C ILE A 366 -7.11 17.53 10.79
N VAL A 367 -6.00 17.68 10.06
CA VAL A 367 -6.02 17.94 8.61
C VAL A 367 -6.74 16.81 7.86
N LEU A 368 -6.49 15.55 8.23
CA LEU A 368 -7.18 14.40 7.63
C LEU A 368 -8.70 14.41 7.87
N LEU A 369 -9.14 14.75 9.09
CA LEU A 369 -10.56 14.84 9.44
C LEU A 369 -11.25 16.01 8.72
N VAL A 370 -10.59 17.17 8.64
CA VAL A 370 -11.07 18.30 7.83
C VAL A 370 -11.19 17.90 6.37
N GLY A 371 -10.16 17.23 5.83
CA GLY A 371 -10.16 16.70 4.47
C GLY A 371 -11.32 15.73 4.21
N LEU A 372 -11.57 14.79 5.12
CA LEU A 372 -12.75 13.91 5.09
C LEU A 372 -14.06 14.71 5.02
N GLY A 373 -14.26 15.68 5.91
CA GLY A 373 -15.45 16.52 5.95
C GLY A 373 -15.68 17.27 4.63
N PHE A 374 -14.64 17.93 4.10
CA PHE A 374 -14.73 18.64 2.82
C PHE A 374 -14.95 17.68 1.62
N ALA A 375 -14.32 16.52 1.62
CA ALA A 375 -14.49 15.53 0.55
C ALA A 375 -15.95 15.05 0.47
N LEU A 376 -16.55 14.74 1.62
CA LEU A 376 -17.96 14.38 1.71
C LEU A 376 -18.86 15.54 1.29
N ALA A 377 -18.65 16.74 1.83
CA ALA A 377 -19.46 17.91 1.52
C ALA A 377 -19.44 18.30 0.02
N LEU A 378 -18.28 18.17 -0.65
CA LEU A 378 -18.12 18.54 -2.06
C LEU A 378 -18.40 17.37 -3.01
N GLY A 379 -18.38 16.14 -2.52
CA GLY A 379 -18.16 14.95 -3.33
C GLY A 379 -19.05 13.75 -3.01
N ILE A 380 -20.09 13.88 -2.19
CA ILE A 380 -20.95 12.75 -1.78
C ILE A 380 -21.55 11.94 -2.93
N ASN A 381 -21.66 12.52 -4.13
CA ASN A 381 -22.15 11.81 -5.33
C ASN A 381 -21.02 11.21 -6.19
N ARG A 382 -19.75 11.29 -5.76
CA ARG A 382 -18.59 10.82 -6.52
C ARG A 382 -18.19 9.41 -6.06
N PRO A 383 -18.09 8.42 -6.97
CA PRO A 383 -17.64 7.07 -6.63
C PRO A 383 -16.32 7.03 -5.87
N SER A 384 -15.36 7.87 -6.25
CA SER A 384 -14.05 7.95 -5.60
C SER A 384 -14.15 8.37 -4.13
N VAL A 385 -15.09 9.25 -3.78
CA VAL A 385 -15.30 9.69 -2.39
C VAL A 385 -16.09 8.62 -1.63
N LEU A 386 -17.21 8.16 -2.20
CA LEU A 386 -18.08 7.17 -1.57
C LEU A 386 -17.36 5.87 -1.24
N VAL A 387 -16.61 5.30 -2.18
CA VAL A 387 -15.88 4.05 -1.96
C VAL A 387 -14.80 4.23 -0.91
N THR A 388 -14.02 5.31 -1.00
CA THR A 388 -12.94 5.56 -0.03
C THR A 388 -13.51 5.76 1.38
N ALA A 389 -14.60 6.52 1.52
CA ALA A 389 -15.28 6.71 2.79
C ALA A 389 -15.91 5.41 3.32
N ALA A 390 -16.51 4.59 2.45
CA ALA A 390 -17.07 3.30 2.84
C ALA A 390 -16.00 2.31 3.29
N CYS A 391 -14.84 2.25 2.63
CA CYS A 391 -13.72 1.42 3.04
C CYS A 391 -13.14 1.88 4.39
N ALA A 392 -13.05 3.19 4.63
CA ALA A 392 -12.63 3.73 5.92
C ALA A 392 -13.63 3.41 7.04
N ALA A 393 -14.92 3.65 6.80
CA ALA A 393 -15.98 3.37 7.77
C ALA A 393 -16.04 1.88 8.12
N SER A 394 -15.94 1.01 7.11
CA SER A 394 -15.86 -0.45 7.30
C SER A 394 -14.66 -0.84 8.17
N ALA A 395 -13.48 -0.31 7.87
CA ALA A 395 -12.28 -0.59 8.66
C ALA A 395 -12.42 -0.08 10.11
N LEU A 396 -13.02 1.09 10.35
CA LEU A 396 -13.28 1.58 11.71
C LEU A 396 -14.24 0.67 12.50
N VAL A 397 -15.36 0.28 11.89
CA VAL A 397 -16.35 -0.59 12.56
C VAL A 397 -15.71 -1.92 12.92
N MET A 398 -14.98 -2.55 11.98
CA MET A 398 -14.30 -3.81 12.25
C MET A 398 -13.20 -3.64 13.30
N ARG A 399 -12.42 -2.55 13.23
CA ARG A 399 -11.38 -2.21 14.21
C ARG A 399 -11.94 -2.19 15.62
N TYR A 400 -13.03 -1.43 15.85
CA TYR A 400 -13.65 -1.35 17.18
C TYR A 400 -14.28 -2.66 17.62
N TRP A 401 -14.90 -3.41 16.68
CA TRP A 401 -15.46 -4.71 17.01
C TRP A 401 -14.38 -5.67 17.50
N TYR A 402 -13.26 -5.82 16.80
CA TYR A 402 -12.18 -6.72 17.23
C TYR A 402 -11.48 -6.22 18.50
N ALA A 403 -11.17 -4.92 18.59
CA ALA A 403 -10.52 -4.35 19.76
C ALA A 403 -11.36 -4.53 21.04
N ALA A 404 -12.68 -4.35 20.97
CA ALA A 404 -13.59 -4.54 22.11
C ALA A 404 -13.67 -6.00 22.59
N HIS A 405 -13.29 -6.97 21.75
CA HIS A 405 -13.31 -8.39 22.07
C HIS A 405 -11.93 -8.98 22.40
N MET A 406 -10.85 -8.22 22.18
CA MET A 406 -9.48 -8.72 22.24
C MET A 406 -9.13 -9.41 23.57
N GLU A 407 -9.49 -8.80 24.70
CA GLU A 407 -9.24 -9.37 26.03
C GLU A 407 -10.09 -10.61 26.29
N ARG A 408 -11.37 -10.59 25.88
CA ARG A 408 -12.27 -11.73 26.06
C ARG A 408 -11.80 -12.94 25.25
N ASP A 409 -11.42 -12.69 24.00
CA ASP A 409 -11.08 -13.74 23.02
C ASP A 409 -9.59 -14.11 23.09
N GLN A 410 -8.80 -13.39 23.88
CA GLN A 410 -7.34 -13.50 23.98
C GLN A 410 -6.67 -13.48 22.59
N ALA A 411 -7.20 -12.63 21.69
CA ALA A 411 -6.81 -12.60 20.29
C ALA A 411 -6.85 -11.17 19.74
N VAL A 412 -5.77 -10.79 19.05
CA VAL A 412 -5.64 -9.48 18.40
C VAL A 412 -6.38 -9.46 17.05
N MET A 413 -6.43 -10.61 16.35
CA MET A 413 -7.16 -10.75 15.09
C MET A 413 -6.77 -9.72 14.03
N LEU A 414 -5.49 -9.31 13.99
CA LEU A 414 -4.93 -8.37 13.02
C LEU A 414 -5.63 -6.99 12.95
N TYR A 415 -6.50 -6.62 13.89
CA TYR A 415 -7.19 -5.32 13.84
C TYR A 415 -6.23 -4.13 13.73
N PRO A 416 -5.01 -4.13 14.34
CA PRO A 416 -4.02 -3.07 14.14
C PRO A 416 -3.72 -2.75 12.68
N ARG A 417 -3.80 -3.75 11.79
CA ARG A 417 -3.54 -3.58 10.36
C ARG A 417 -4.55 -2.66 9.68
N THR A 418 -5.72 -2.43 10.29
CA THR A 418 -6.70 -1.44 9.78
C THR A 418 -6.13 -0.01 9.74
N SER A 419 -5.11 0.31 10.55
CA SER A 419 -4.47 1.64 10.59
C SER A 419 -3.97 2.08 9.20
N ALA A 420 -3.33 1.17 8.46
CA ALA A 420 -2.85 1.47 7.11
C ALA A 420 -3.99 1.82 6.15
N GLN A 421 -5.09 1.05 6.19
CA GLN A 421 -6.27 1.32 5.36
C GLN A 421 -6.95 2.63 5.72
N LEU A 422 -7.09 2.94 7.01
CA LEU A 422 -7.68 4.20 7.50
C LEU A 422 -6.84 5.41 7.10
N LEU A 423 -5.52 5.33 7.32
CA LEU A 423 -4.57 6.37 6.93
C LEU A 423 -4.61 6.59 5.41
N TYR A 424 -4.55 5.51 4.63
CA TYR A 424 -4.61 5.59 3.17
C TYR A 424 -5.92 6.26 2.69
N CYS A 425 -7.06 5.79 3.19
CA CYS A 425 -8.37 6.32 2.78
C CYS A 425 -8.54 7.79 3.16
N THR A 426 -8.11 8.20 4.35
CA THR A 426 -8.21 9.59 4.80
C THR A 426 -7.25 10.53 4.06
N LEU A 427 -6.05 10.08 3.71
CA LEU A 427 -5.13 10.81 2.83
C LEU A 427 -5.73 11.02 1.44
N VAL A 428 -6.30 9.96 0.85
CA VAL A 428 -7.01 10.01 -0.43
C VAL A 428 -8.18 10.99 -0.37
N LEU A 429 -8.99 10.94 0.69
CA LEU A 429 -10.13 11.84 0.87
C LEU A 429 -9.68 13.30 0.98
N THR A 430 -8.62 13.59 1.75
CA THR A 430 -8.00 14.92 1.81
C THR A 430 -7.56 15.38 0.42
N GLY A 431 -6.87 14.54 -0.35
CA GLY A 431 -6.49 14.85 -1.73
C GLY A 431 -7.70 15.09 -2.64
N LEU A 432 -8.76 14.27 -2.52
CA LEU A 432 -10.01 14.44 -3.25
C LEU A 432 -10.73 15.73 -2.86
N ALA A 433 -10.68 16.16 -1.59
CA ALA A 433 -11.21 17.44 -1.15
C ALA A 433 -10.51 18.60 -1.87
N CYS A 434 -9.18 18.59 -1.93
CA CYS A 434 -8.41 19.57 -2.69
C CYS A 434 -8.78 19.56 -4.19
N TYR A 435 -8.89 18.37 -4.80
CA TYR A 435 -9.30 18.23 -6.20
C TYR A 435 -10.69 18.82 -6.47
N LEU A 436 -11.67 18.48 -5.64
CA LEU A 436 -13.05 18.93 -5.79
C LEU A 436 -13.18 20.43 -5.53
N ALA A 437 -12.46 20.97 -4.54
CA ALA A 437 -12.40 22.41 -4.27
C ALA A 437 -11.78 23.16 -5.45
N ALA A 438 -10.64 22.72 -5.96
CA ALA A 438 -9.98 23.30 -7.14
C ALA A 438 -10.89 23.28 -8.37
N ARG A 439 -11.60 22.17 -8.60
CA ARG A 439 -12.57 22.04 -9.71
C ARG A 439 -13.75 23.00 -9.55
N ARG A 440 -14.29 23.14 -8.33
CA ARG A 440 -15.41 24.03 -8.03
C ARG A 440 -15.01 25.50 -8.21
N TRP A 441 -13.83 25.89 -7.73
CA TRP A 441 -13.27 27.22 -7.97
C TRP A 441 -13.02 27.51 -9.45
N GLY A 442 -12.44 26.55 -10.18
CA GLY A 442 -12.24 26.68 -11.63
C GLY A 442 -13.55 26.93 -12.38
N THR A 443 -14.61 26.18 -12.05
CA THR A 443 -15.93 26.34 -12.68
C THR A 443 -16.54 27.71 -12.39
N ARG A 444 -16.49 28.17 -11.13
CA ARG A 444 -16.97 29.52 -10.74
C ARG A 444 -16.22 30.63 -11.45
N ARG A 445 -14.90 30.47 -11.63
CA ARG A 445 -14.07 31.45 -12.34
C ARG A 445 -14.43 31.54 -13.82
N THR A 446 -14.65 30.40 -14.48
CA THR A 446 -15.10 30.38 -15.88
C THR A 446 -16.45 31.08 -16.04
N GLN A 447 -17.41 30.77 -15.16
CA GLN A 447 -18.73 31.43 -15.16
C GLN A 447 -18.65 32.93 -14.89
N ALA A 448 -17.81 33.38 -13.96
CA ALA A 448 -17.62 34.80 -13.68
C ALA A 448 -16.99 35.56 -14.86
N LEU A 449 -16.08 34.92 -15.60
CA LEU A 449 -15.49 35.47 -16.83
C LEU A 449 -16.51 35.54 -17.97
N GLU A 450 -17.34 34.51 -18.14
CA GLU A 450 -18.46 34.51 -19.08
C GLU A 450 -19.48 35.63 -18.77
N ASN A 451 -19.67 35.93 -17.48
CA ASN A 451 -20.54 37.00 -16.99
C ASN A 451 -19.86 38.40 -16.97
N GLY A 452 -18.71 38.56 -17.61
CA GLY A 452 -18.07 39.88 -17.80
C GLY A 452 -17.40 40.48 -16.56
N GLN A 453 -17.19 39.73 -15.48
CA GLN A 453 -16.49 40.24 -14.29
C GLN A 453 -14.97 40.26 -14.52
N THR A 454 -14.42 41.46 -14.74
CA THR A 454 -13.01 41.74 -15.08
C THR A 454 -12.06 41.87 -13.89
N ARG A 455 -12.21 41.06 -12.83
CA ARG A 455 -11.17 40.98 -11.80
C ARG A 455 -10.01 40.10 -12.30
N VAL A 456 -9.00 40.76 -12.85
CA VAL A 456 -7.78 40.15 -13.40
C VAL A 456 -6.87 39.66 -12.27
N LEU A 457 -7.17 38.48 -11.70
CA LEU A 457 -6.17 37.74 -10.95
C LEU A 457 -5.10 37.22 -11.92
N PRO A 458 -3.80 37.20 -11.52
CA PRO A 458 -2.72 36.72 -12.38
C PRO A 458 -3.04 35.33 -12.94
N ARG A 459 -2.93 35.18 -14.26
CA ARG A 459 -3.18 33.93 -14.97
C ARG A 459 -1.91 33.09 -14.98
N PHE A 460 -1.81 32.14 -14.06
CA PHE A 460 -0.87 31.03 -14.25
C PHE A 460 -1.31 30.22 -15.47
N THR A 461 -0.39 29.98 -16.40
CA THR A 461 -0.70 29.11 -17.54
C THR A 461 -0.85 27.67 -17.04
N PRO A 462 -1.78 26.87 -17.61
CA PRO A 462 -1.94 25.45 -17.22
C PRO A 462 -0.63 24.66 -17.32
N ARG A 463 0.23 25.03 -18.27
CA ARG A 463 1.59 24.48 -18.43
C ARG A 463 2.47 24.80 -17.23
N ALA A 464 2.53 26.07 -16.80
CA ALA A 464 3.32 26.45 -15.63
C ALA A 464 2.86 25.73 -14.35
N VAL A 465 1.54 25.59 -14.17
CA VAL A 465 0.97 24.82 -13.04
C VAL A 465 1.37 23.35 -13.12
N ALA A 466 1.29 22.74 -14.31
CA ALA A 466 1.68 21.35 -14.51
C ALA A 466 3.16 21.11 -14.22
N MET A 467 4.04 21.99 -14.70
CA MET A 467 5.48 21.90 -14.46
C MET A 467 5.83 22.13 -12.98
N GLY A 468 5.20 23.12 -12.35
CA GLY A 468 5.36 23.37 -10.92
C GLY A 468 4.91 22.16 -10.08
N ALA A 469 3.77 21.55 -10.44
CA ALA A 469 3.27 20.36 -9.77
C ALA A 469 4.22 19.15 -9.95
N LEU A 470 4.69 18.88 -11.17
CA LEU A 470 5.65 17.78 -11.41
C LEU A 470 6.95 17.97 -10.65
N CYS A 471 7.47 19.19 -10.59
CA CYS A 471 8.68 19.52 -9.83
C CYS A 471 8.46 19.34 -8.32
N ALA A 472 7.41 19.96 -7.77
CA ALA A 472 7.11 19.89 -6.34
C ALA A 472 6.81 18.46 -5.87
N LEU A 473 6.01 17.70 -6.63
CA LEU A 473 5.71 16.31 -6.33
C LEU A 473 6.95 15.42 -6.50
N GLY A 474 7.76 15.65 -7.55
CA GLY A 474 9.02 14.94 -7.75
C GLY A 474 9.97 15.11 -6.56
N LEU A 475 10.14 16.34 -6.06
CA LEU A 475 10.95 16.64 -4.87
C LEU A 475 10.37 16.01 -3.60
N LEU A 476 9.06 16.11 -3.40
CA LEU A 476 8.38 15.47 -2.27
C LEU A 476 8.62 13.95 -2.26
N TYR A 477 8.50 13.29 -3.42
CA TYR A 477 8.71 11.85 -3.53
C TYR A 477 10.17 11.47 -3.36
N ALA A 478 11.09 12.31 -3.81
CA ALA A 478 12.52 12.13 -3.57
C ALA A 478 12.80 12.13 -2.06
N MET A 479 12.30 13.13 -1.33
CA MET A 479 12.46 13.24 0.13
C MET A 479 11.81 12.07 0.87
N ALA A 480 10.56 11.74 0.55
CA ALA A 480 9.82 10.66 1.20
C ALA A 480 10.47 9.29 0.95
N GLY A 481 10.90 9.04 -0.28
CA GLY A 481 11.62 7.83 -0.65
C GLY A 481 12.97 7.70 0.04
N SER A 482 13.71 8.81 0.16
CA SER A 482 14.97 8.86 0.92
C SER A 482 14.75 8.52 2.39
N ALA A 483 13.78 9.16 3.03
CA ALA A 483 13.48 8.96 4.44
C ALA A 483 13.02 7.52 4.71
N THR A 484 12.20 6.97 3.81
CA THR A 484 11.76 5.57 3.89
C THR A 484 12.94 4.62 3.73
N ALA A 485 13.81 4.83 2.75
CA ALA A 485 14.99 3.98 2.55
C ALA A 485 15.96 4.06 3.73
N ASP A 486 16.18 5.25 4.30
CA ASP A 486 17.06 5.45 5.47
C ASP A 486 16.61 4.62 6.67
N ARG A 487 15.30 4.57 6.92
CA ARG A 487 14.69 3.75 7.98
C ARG A 487 15.06 2.26 7.92
N PHE A 488 15.34 1.74 6.72
CA PHE A 488 15.70 0.33 6.51
C PHE A 488 17.18 0.16 6.18
N MET A 489 18.01 1.20 6.34
CA MET A 489 19.45 1.04 6.24
C MET A 489 19.97 0.24 7.44
N PRO A 490 20.97 -0.65 7.25
CA PRO A 490 21.43 -1.55 8.31
C PRO A 490 21.83 -0.81 9.59
N ASN A 491 21.20 -1.15 10.71
CA ASN A 491 21.58 -0.70 12.04
C ASN A 491 21.13 -1.75 13.09
N MET A 492 21.53 -1.60 14.36
CA MET A 492 21.07 -2.43 15.48
C MET A 492 20.47 -1.55 16.58
N GLN A 493 19.33 -0.92 16.31
CA GLN A 493 18.65 -0.02 17.26
C GLN A 493 17.25 -0.52 17.64
N GLY A 494 16.87 -1.72 17.20
CA GLY A 494 15.51 -2.23 17.44
C GLY A 494 14.49 -1.55 16.55
N ASP A 495 14.87 -1.18 15.32
CA ASP A 495 14.01 -0.53 14.34
C ASP A 495 14.03 -1.26 12.98
N GLY A 496 13.53 -0.62 11.92
CA GLY A 496 13.50 -1.20 10.57
C GLY A 496 14.88 -1.56 10.00
N GLY A 497 15.96 -0.94 10.49
CA GLY A 497 17.32 -1.20 10.07
C GLY A 497 17.86 -2.56 10.51
N ASP A 498 17.34 -3.11 11.61
CA ASP A 498 17.66 -4.46 12.08
C ASP A 498 17.40 -5.50 10.98
N LEU A 499 16.35 -5.29 10.17
CA LEU A 499 15.99 -6.21 9.09
C LEU A 499 17.10 -6.30 8.02
N ALA A 500 17.67 -5.17 7.63
CA ALA A 500 18.78 -5.16 6.67
C ALA A 500 20.09 -5.62 7.33
N TRP A 501 20.29 -5.32 8.60
CA TRP A 501 21.42 -5.82 9.38
C TRP A 501 21.44 -7.35 9.44
N TYR A 502 20.32 -7.99 9.77
CA TYR A 502 20.22 -9.46 9.79
C TYR A 502 20.50 -10.07 8.41
N ALA A 503 20.01 -9.43 7.34
CA ALA A 503 20.29 -9.89 5.97
C ALA A 503 21.79 -9.80 5.62
N GLN A 504 22.50 -8.77 6.10
CA GLN A 504 23.94 -8.60 5.89
C GLN A 504 24.80 -9.52 6.76
N SER A 505 24.30 -9.91 7.94
CA SER A 505 25.02 -10.72 8.92
C SER A 505 24.65 -12.22 8.89
N THR A 506 23.89 -12.67 7.89
CA THR A 506 23.54 -14.08 7.68
C THR A 506 24.25 -14.61 6.44
N ALA A 507 24.96 -15.74 6.57
CA ALA A 507 25.64 -16.38 5.46
C ALA A 507 24.62 -17.03 4.51
N GLY A 508 24.95 -17.09 3.21
CA GLY A 508 24.21 -17.90 2.25
C GLY A 508 24.34 -19.40 2.56
N PHE A 509 23.50 -20.22 1.95
CA PHE A 509 23.60 -21.68 2.07
C PHE A 509 24.87 -22.25 1.43
N ASP A 510 25.45 -21.53 0.48
CA ASP A 510 26.76 -21.78 -0.14
C ASP A 510 27.94 -21.33 0.75
N GLY A 511 27.67 -20.75 1.92
CA GLY A 511 28.67 -20.19 2.82
C GLY A 511 29.13 -18.78 2.44
N HIS A 512 28.58 -18.17 1.39
CA HIS A 512 28.90 -16.78 1.03
C HIS A 512 28.49 -15.83 2.16
N CYS A 513 29.44 -15.09 2.70
CA CYS A 513 29.18 -14.01 3.65
C CYS A 513 29.35 -12.67 2.94
N SER A 514 28.42 -11.74 3.16
CA SER A 514 28.52 -10.39 2.62
C SER A 514 29.86 -9.77 3.04
N LYS A 515 30.55 -9.13 2.10
CA LYS A 515 31.79 -8.38 2.38
C LYS A 515 31.59 -7.19 3.31
N TYR A 516 30.33 -6.82 3.55
CA TYR A 516 29.95 -5.75 4.48
C TYR A 516 29.57 -6.28 5.86
N ALA A 517 29.50 -7.60 6.06
CA ALA A 517 29.15 -8.19 7.34
C ALA A 517 30.07 -7.67 8.47
N PRO A 518 29.52 -7.47 9.68
CA PRO A 518 30.30 -6.98 10.81
C PRO A 518 31.47 -7.94 11.10
N ASP A 519 32.68 -7.40 11.22
CA ASP A 519 33.93 -8.15 11.41
C ASP A 519 34.19 -9.24 10.36
N ASN A 520 33.58 -9.16 9.16
CA ASN A 520 33.56 -10.20 8.14
C ASN A 520 33.05 -11.56 8.66
N LYS A 521 32.17 -11.53 9.66
CA LYS A 521 31.57 -12.72 10.26
C LYS A 521 30.07 -12.74 10.01
N CYS A 522 29.60 -13.88 9.51
CA CYS A 522 28.19 -14.13 9.35
C CYS A 522 27.75 -15.28 10.27
N SER A 523 26.52 -15.15 10.78
CA SER A 523 25.80 -16.28 11.37
C SER A 523 25.43 -17.29 10.29
N LYS A 524 25.37 -18.58 10.68
CA LYS A 524 24.89 -19.62 9.77
C LYS A 524 23.38 -19.45 9.53
N PRO A 525 22.88 -19.71 8.32
CA PRO A 525 21.45 -19.74 8.08
C PRO A 525 20.80 -20.84 8.94
N GLY A 526 19.61 -20.58 9.43
CA GLY A 526 18.79 -21.54 10.15
C GLY A 526 18.09 -22.52 9.20
N ASP A 527 17.48 -23.56 9.79
CA ASP A 527 16.66 -24.51 9.05
C ASP A 527 15.24 -23.94 8.83
N LEU A 528 14.90 -23.69 7.56
CA LEU A 528 13.58 -23.21 7.14
C LEU A 528 12.47 -24.23 7.37
N SER A 529 12.78 -25.53 7.46
CA SER A 529 11.77 -26.58 7.67
C SER A 529 11.03 -26.41 9.00
N SER A 530 11.76 -25.91 10.02
CA SER A 530 11.20 -25.56 11.33
C SER A 530 10.11 -24.50 11.29
N ARG A 531 10.05 -23.69 10.21
CA ARG A 531 9.04 -22.64 10.01
C ARG A 531 7.74 -23.15 9.38
N LEU A 532 7.73 -24.37 8.82
CA LEU A 532 6.52 -24.96 8.23
C LEU A 532 5.56 -25.52 9.28
N VAL A 533 6.07 -25.80 10.48
CA VAL A 533 5.28 -26.27 11.61
C VAL A 533 5.07 -25.07 12.55
N PRO A 534 3.86 -24.51 12.65
CA PRO A 534 3.57 -23.51 13.67
C PRO A 534 3.91 -24.10 15.04
N GLY A 535 4.57 -23.31 15.89
CA GLY A 535 4.69 -23.66 17.30
C GLY A 535 3.30 -23.88 17.92
N PRO A 536 3.18 -24.62 19.03
CA PRO A 536 1.90 -24.82 19.70
C PRO A 536 1.26 -23.45 20.01
N ASP A 537 0.00 -23.26 19.61
CA ASP A 537 -0.76 -22.05 19.96
C ASP A 537 -0.81 -21.93 21.48
N GLN A 538 -0.31 -20.82 22.00
CA GLN A 538 -0.46 -20.52 23.42
C GLN A 538 -1.82 -19.84 23.58
N PRO A 539 -2.73 -20.34 24.44
CA PRO A 539 -4.11 -19.84 24.52
C PRO A 539 -4.24 -18.44 25.17
N VAL A 540 -3.12 -17.73 25.32
CA VAL A 540 -2.99 -16.45 26.00
C VAL A 540 -2.30 -15.48 25.06
N LEU A 541 -2.70 -14.21 25.10
CA LEU A 541 -2.02 -13.16 24.35
C LEU A 541 -0.53 -13.13 24.70
N GLY A 542 0.31 -13.32 23.68
CA GLY A 542 1.77 -13.27 23.80
C GLY A 542 2.27 -11.83 23.78
N CYS A 543 1.81 -10.98 24.70
CA CYS A 543 2.28 -9.61 24.86
C CYS A 543 3.43 -9.58 25.89
N PRO A 544 4.70 -9.81 25.49
CA PRO A 544 5.78 -10.23 26.41
C PRO A 544 6.18 -9.14 27.41
N THR A 545 5.77 -7.90 27.15
CA THR A 545 6.22 -6.69 27.82
C THR A 545 5.05 -5.89 28.41
N ALA A 546 3.81 -6.38 28.33
CA ALA A 546 2.59 -5.65 28.69
C ALA A 546 1.87 -6.18 29.92
N ASN A 547 2.61 -6.68 30.91
CA ASN A 547 2.01 -6.94 32.21
C ASN A 547 2.49 -5.91 33.25
N PRO A 548 1.92 -4.69 33.27
CA PRO A 548 2.02 -3.82 34.44
C PRO A 548 1.08 -4.29 35.57
N TYR A 549 0.21 -5.28 35.33
CA TYR A 549 -0.51 -5.93 36.42
C TYR A 549 0.43 -6.91 37.12
N PRO A 550 0.54 -6.85 38.47
CA PRO A 550 1.37 -7.80 39.19
C PRO A 550 0.93 -9.20 38.79
N ALA A 551 1.90 -10.02 38.37
CA ALA A 551 1.68 -11.45 38.21
C ALA A 551 0.92 -11.90 39.46
N ARG A 552 -0.31 -12.44 39.30
CA ARG A 552 -1.01 -13.02 40.45
C ARG A 552 0.01 -13.93 41.13
N PRO A 553 0.33 -13.70 42.42
CA PRO A 553 1.29 -14.55 43.10
C PRO A 553 0.78 -15.97 42.89
N LYS A 554 1.63 -16.81 42.28
CA LYS A 554 1.37 -18.25 42.26
C LYS A 554 1.04 -18.60 43.71
N ALA A 555 -0.11 -19.21 43.93
CA ALA A 555 -0.48 -19.70 45.25
C ALA A 555 0.47 -20.85 45.62
N THR A 556 1.71 -20.51 45.94
CA THR A 556 2.60 -21.34 46.75
C THR A 556 2.14 -21.11 48.16
N GLY A 557 1.54 -22.16 48.74
CA GLY A 557 1.12 -22.13 50.12
C GLY A 557 2.25 -21.80 51.08
N MET A 558 1.81 -21.43 52.28
CA MET A 558 2.53 -21.33 53.55
C MET A 558 2.91 -19.91 54.04
N VAL A 559 2.06 -19.44 54.96
CA VAL A 559 2.36 -19.07 56.36
C VAL A 559 3.57 -18.15 56.59
N GLY A 560 3.31 -16.97 57.18
CA GLY A 560 4.20 -16.41 58.21
C GLY A 560 4.55 -14.92 58.12
N THR A 561 3.72 -14.10 58.77
CA THR A 561 4.11 -13.07 59.78
C THR A 561 5.03 -11.87 59.43
N VAL A 562 4.57 -10.68 59.88
CA VAL A 562 5.26 -9.41 60.23
C VAL A 562 5.63 -8.50 59.04
N MET A 563 4.96 -7.37 58.73
CA MET A 563 4.61 -6.13 59.46
C MET A 563 5.72 -5.05 59.45
N THR A 564 5.29 -3.84 59.05
CA THR A 564 5.74 -2.47 59.44
C THR A 564 6.80 -1.67 58.64
N LEU A 565 6.35 -0.42 58.31
CA LEU A 565 7.05 0.89 58.24
C LEU A 565 7.74 1.26 56.91
N LEU A 566 7.81 2.53 56.48
CA LEU A 566 7.00 3.77 56.49
C LEU A 566 7.88 4.77 55.68
N ALA A 567 7.24 5.70 54.96
CA ALA A 567 7.70 7.04 54.56
C ALA A 567 9.14 7.29 54.04
N ASP A 568 9.24 7.72 52.78
CA ASP A 568 9.52 9.12 52.41
C ASP A 568 9.08 9.39 50.95
#